data_AF-A0A933FQX3-F1
#
_entry.id   AF-A0A933FQX3-F1
#
_cell.length_a   1.000
_cell.length_b   1.000
_cell.length_c   1.000
_cell.angle_alpha   90.00
_cell.angle_beta   90.00
_cell.angle_gamma   90.00
#
_symmetry.space_group_name_H-M   'P 1'
#
loop_
_entity.id
_entity.type
_entity.pdbx_description
1 polymer ?
#
loop_
_entity_poly.entity_id
_entity_poly.type
_entity_poly.pdbx_seq_one_letter_code
_entity_poly.pdbx_strand_id
1 'polypeptide(L)' 'MRVAIISDVHANLATLESIHEPYDLLLCLGDLVDYGPQPREAIQWVRERALKVIRGNHDQALAYGMDCRCAPASSIHLS' A
#
# COMPACT_ATOMS: atom_id res chain seq x y z
N MET A 1 -17.62 -14.32 -12.02
CA MET A 1 -17.23 -13.17 -11.19
C MET A 1 -15.90 -13.47 -10.51
N ARG A 2 -14.88 -12.68 -10.78
CA ARG A 2 -13.52 -12.76 -10.25
C ARG A 2 -13.18 -11.45 -9.56
N VAL A 3 -12.73 -11.53 -8.32
CA VAL A 3 -12.32 -10.37 -7.52
C VAL A 3 -10.83 -10.48 -7.26
N ALA A 4 -10.06 -9.47 -7.70
CA ALA A 4 -8.67 -9.30 -7.33
C ALA A 4 -8.59 -8.54 -6.00
N ILE A 5 -7.75 -9.01 -5.08
CA ILE A 5 -7.48 -8.35 -3.81
C ILE A 5 -5.97 -8.18 -3.71
N ILE A 6 -5.53 -6.95 -3.49
CA ILE A 6 -4.11 -6.59 -3.32
C ILE A 6 -3.91 -5.88 -1.99
N SER A 7 -2.70 -5.96 -1.44
CA SER A 7 -2.29 -5.34 -0.17
C SER A 7 -0.78 -5.13 -0.18
N ASP A 8 -0.27 -4.29 0.73
CA ASP A 8 1.16 -4.16 1.05
C ASP A 8 2.01 -3.91 -0.21
N VAL A 9 1.50 -3.05 -1.10
CA VAL A 9 2.16 -2.72 -2.36
C VAL A 9 3.50 -2.04 -2.11
N HIS A 10 3.57 -1.19 -1.08
CA HIS A 10 4.77 -0.50 -0.66
C HIS A 10 5.54 0.13 -1.82
N ALA A 11 4.85 0.98 -2.58
CA ALA A 11 5.39 1.73 -3.70
C ALA A 11 6.07 0.87 -4.79
N ASN A 12 5.76 -0.43 -4.87
CA ASN A 12 6.26 -1.34 -5.89
C ASN A 12 5.32 -1.36 -7.11
N LEU A 13 5.51 -0.38 -8.00
CA LEU A 13 4.73 -0.28 -9.24
C LEU A 13 4.89 -1.52 -10.12
N ALA A 14 6.10 -2.09 -10.20
CA ALA A 14 6.38 -3.26 -11.05
C ALA A 14 5.50 -4.46 -10.67
N THR A 15 5.23 -4.67 -9.38
CA THR A 15 4.29 -5.71 -8.93
C THR A 15 2.86 -5.43 -9.39
N LEU A 16 2.39 -4.17 -9.34
CA LEU A 16 1.06 -3.82 -9.83
C LEU A 16 0.94 -4.01 -11.35
N GLU A 17 1.95 -3.61 -12.11
CA GLU A 17 2.01 -3.78 -13.56
C GLU A 17 2.14 -5.25 -13.98
N SER A 18 2.60 -6.12 -13.07
CA SER A 18 2.69 -7.56 -13.33
C SER A 18 1.34 -8.30 -13.29
N ILE A 19 0.25 -7.64 -12.88
CA ILE A 19 -1.09 -8.23 -12.81
C ILE A 19 -1.71 -8.26 -14.22
N HIS A 20 -1.80 -9.44 -14.82
CA HIS A 20 -2.32 -9.62 -16.19
C HIS A 20 -3.59 -10.49 -16.23
N GLU A 21 -3.90 -11.17 -15.13
CA GLU A 21 -5.07 -12.03 -15.02
C GLU A 21 -6.36 -11.20 -15.08
N PRO A 22 -7.35 -11.61 -15.89
CA PRO A 22 -8.60 -10.87 -15.97
C PRO A 22 -9.42 -11.00 -14.68
N TYR A 23 -9.86 -9.87 -14.14
CA TYR A 23 -10.75 -9.74 -12.99
C TYR A 23 -11.91 -8.78 -13.30
N ASP A 24 -13.03 -8.96 -12.60
CA ASP A 24 -14.21 -8.09 -12.73
C ASP A 24 -14.12 -6.89 -11.78
N LEU A 25 -13.50 -7.07 -10.60
CA LEU A 25 -13.35 -6.06 -9.56
C LEU A 25 -11.98 -6.15 -8.90
N LEU A 26 -11.42 -5.00 -8.52
CA LEU A 26 -10.19 -4.89 -7.74
C LEU A 26 -10.47 -4.20 -6.39
N LEU A 27 -10.01 -4.81 -5.30
CA LEU A 27 -10.00 -4.23 -3.95
C LEU A 27 -8.56 -4.09 -3.48
N CYS A 28 -8.23 -2.98 -2.84
CA CYS A 28 -6.93 -2.75 -2.23
C CYS A 28 -7.07 -2.62 -0.71
N LEU A 29 -6.22 -3.33 0.04
CA LEU A 29 -6.24 -3.34 1.50
C LEU A 29 -5.26 -2.33 2.15
N GLY A 30 -4.58 -1.52 1.33
CA GLY A 30 -3.74 -0.40 1.78
C GLY A 30 -2.25 -0.69 1.70
N ASP A 31 -1.50 0.13 2.43
CA ASP A 31 -0.04 0.14 2.48
C ASP A 31 0.56 0.32 1.07
N LEU A 32 0.13 1.40 0.43
CA LEU A 32 0.57 1.78 -0.92
C LEU A 32 1.91 2.53 -0.91
N VAL A 33 2.26 3.10 0.23
CA VAL A 33 3.44 3.95 0.43
C VAL A 33 4.53 3.23 1.22
N ASP A 34 5.65 3.94 1.43
CA ASP A 34 6.88 3.45 2.07
C ASP A 34 7.59 2.30 1.31
N TYR A 35 8.85 2.08 1.67
CA TYR A 35 9.82 1.09 1.16
C TYR A 35 10.18 1.13 -0.34
N GLY A 36 9.20 1.19 -1.24
CA GLY A 36 9.44 1.17 -2.69
C GLY A 36 9.73 2.54 -3.31
N PRO A 37 10.25 2.55 -4.55
CA PRO A 37 10.75 3.77 -5.19
C PRO A 37 9.65 4.64 -5.82
N GLN A 38 8.45 4.11 -6.06
CA GLN A 38 7.43 4.72 -6.93
C GLN A 38 6.07 4.93 -6.22
N PRO A 39 6.02 5.65 -5.09
CA PRO A 39 4.78 5.79 -4.31
C PRO A 39 3.70 6.55 -5.07
N ARG A 40 4.06 7.57 -5.86
CA ARG A 40 3.09 8.39 -6.60
C ARG A 40 2.40 7.56 -7.68
N GLU A 41 3.18 6.82 -8.44
CA GLU A 41 2.72 5.99 -9.54
C GLU A 41 1.89 4.81 -9.02
N ALA A 42 2.32 4.18 -7.92
CA ALA A 42 1.55 3.12 -7.28
C ALA A 42 0.17 3.61 -6.78
N ILE A 43 0.12 4.77 -6.10
CA ILE A 43 -1.14 5.39 -5.67
C ILE A 43 -2.02 5.70 -6.87
N GLN A 44 -1.46 6.29 -7.94
CA GLN A 44 -2.22 6.62 -9.14
C GLN A 44 -2.80 5.37 -9.80
N TRP A 45 -1.98 4.33 -9.95
CA TRP A 45 -2.39 3.05 -10.54
C TRP A 45 -3.59 2.46 -9.78
N VAL A 46 -3.51 2.42 -8.44
CA VAL A 46 -4.57 1.89 -7.58
C VAL A 46 -5.81 2.78 -7.63
N ARG A 47 -5.64 4.10 -7.60
CA ARG A 47 -6.75 5.06 -7.68
C ARG A 47 -7.58 4.94 -8.96
N GLU A 48 -6.93 4.62 -10.08
CA GLU A 48 -7.59 4.47 -11.37
C GLU A 48 -8.30 3.12 -11.55
N ARG A 49 -7.87 2.07 -10.84
CA ARG A 49 -8.30 0.68 -11.10
C ARG A 49 -9.08 0.03 -9.96
N ALA A 50 -8.80 0.38 -8.70
CA ALA A 50 -9.45 -0.25 -7.56
C ALA A 50 -10.84 0.36 -7.31
N LEU A 51 -11.83 -0.51 -7.10
CA LEU A 51 -13.18 -0.10 -6.73
C LEU A 51 -13.21 0.52 -5.32
N LYS A 52 -12.44 -0.06 -4.40
CA LYS A 52 -12.30 0.39 -3.02
C LYS A 52 -10.89 0.18 -2.52
N VAL A 53 -10.48 1.09 -1.63
CA VAL A 53 -9.20 1.06 -0.94
C VAL A 53 -9.45 1.19 0.55
N ILE A 54 -8.90 0.28 1.34
CA ILE A 54 -8.80 0.42 2.79
C ILE A 54 -7.47 1.09 3.09
N ARG A 55 -7.45 2.05 4.01
CA ARG A 55 -6.23 2.76 4.41
C ARG A 55 -5.40 1.86 5.33
N GLY A 56 -4.17 1.58 4.94
CA GLY A 56 -3.21 0.83 5.76
C GLY A 56 -2.54 1.68 6.84
N ASN A 57 -1.74 1.06 7.70
CA ASN A 57 -1.02 1.77 8.76
C ASN A 57 0.11 2.63 8.21
N HIS A 58 0.77 2.24 7.12
CA HIS A 58 1.80 3.06 6.47
C HIS A 58 1.18 4.28 5.79
N ASP A 59 0.03 4.11 5.13
CA ASP A 59 -0.70 5.22 4.53
C ASP A 59 -1.12 6.25 5.61
N GLN A 60 -1.61 5.76 6.74
CA GLN A 60 -1.98 6.56 7.91
C GLN A 60 -0.75 7.28 8.51
N ALA A 61 0.35 6.56 8.69
CA ALA A 61 1.59 7.09 9.22
C ALA A 61 2.12 8.26 8.40
N LEU A 62 2.20 8.08 7.08
CA LEU A 62 2.66 9.13 6.17
C LEU A 62 1.70 10.33 6.14
N ALA A 63 0.39 10.08 6.08
CA ALA A 63 -0.60 11.16 5.98
C ALA A 63 -0.67 12.06 7.23
N TYR A 64 -0.37 11.51 8.42
CA TYR A 64 -0.48 12.21 9.69
C TYR A 64 0.85 12.43 10.42
N GLY A 65 1.99 12.05 9.82
CA GLY A 65 3.31 12.20 10.43
C GLY A 65 3.46 11.43 11.73
N MET A 66 2.93 10.20 11.79
CA MET A 66 2.96 9.34 12.97
C MET A 66 3.71 8.04 12.72
N ASP A 67 4.11 7.34 13.78
CA ASP A 67 4.72 6.02 13.66
C ASP A 67 3.73 4.99 13.09
N CYS A 68 4.17 4.20 12.10
CA CYS A 68 3.35 3.17 11.48
C CYS A 68 3.14 1.95 12.38
N ARG A 69 3.93 1.81 13.46
CA ARG A 69 3.88 0.69 14.41
C ARG A 69 3.99 -0.68 13.74
N CYS A 70 4.72 -0.75 12.61
CA CYS A 70 4.99 -2.02 11.92
C CYS A 70 6.02 -2.88 12.66
N ALA A 71 6.80 -2.27 13.56
CA ALA A 71 7.74 -2.92 14.46
C ALA A 71 7.60 -2.37 15.88
N PRO A 72 8.07 -3.10 16.92
CA PRO A 72 8.14 -2.56 18.26
C PRO A 72 8.93 -1.25 18.27
N ALA A 73 8.48 -0.28 19.07
CA ALA A 73 9.27 0.93 19.30
C ALA A 73 10.67 0.49 19.75
N SER A 74 11.70 0.95 19.03
CA SER A 74 13.07 0.74 19.50
C SER A 74 13.20 1.47 20.82
N SER A 75 13.22 0.72 21.92
CA SER A 75 13.60 1.23 23.23
C SER A 75 15.09 1.55 23.18
N ILE A 76 15.44 2.65 22.53
CA ILE A 76 16.74 3.27 22.71
C ILE A 76 16.70 3.83 24.13
N HIS A 77 17.04 3.00 25.11
CA HIS A 77 17.49 3.48 26.41
C HIS A 77 18.79 4.24 26.14
N LEU A 78 18.67 5.53 25.87
CA LEU A 78 19.77 6.47 26.06
C LEU A 78 20.10 6.40 27.56
N SER A 79 21.18 5.69 27.86
CA SER A 79 21.81 5.66 29.18
C SER A 79 22.70 6.89 29.35
#